data_AF-A0A6M5YDS9-F1
#
_entry.id   AF-A0A6M5YDS9-F1
#
_cell.length_a   1.000
_cell.length_b   1.000
_cell.length_c   1.000
_cell.angle_alpha   90.00
_cell.angle_beta   90.00
_cell.angle_gamma   90.00
#
_symmetry.space_group_name_H-M   'P 1'
#
loop_
_entity.id
_entity.type
_entity.pdbx_description
1 polymer ?
#
loop_
_entity_poly.entity_id
_entity_poly.type
_entity_poly.pdbx_seq_one_letter_code
_entity_poly.pdbx_strand_id
1 'polypeptide(L)'
;MISKDQNQISLIEQTVNTFEGAIDDTTATDGLSLIDQWLNRLDETGDEVTDDIADTLESLRAELDTLQRHNRPDNQRIATLLQDLIDQTQKVAASAEASAEQVELAQLIATLENLHRQVTGSINQ
;
A
#
# COMPACT_ATOMS: atom_id res chain seq x y z
N MET A 1 -17.74 8.56 21.07
CA MET A 1 -17.08 8.99 19.82
C MET A 1 -16.74 7.73 19.06
N ILE A 2 -17.49 7.43 17.99
CA ILE A 2 -17.33 6.23 17.14
C ILE A 2 -17.24 6.79 15.72
N SER A 3 -16.06 7.24 15.32
CA SER A 3 -15.84 7.86 14.00
C SER A 3 -14.54 7.42 13.33
N LYS A 4 -13.74 6.57 13.99
CA LYS A 4 -12.51 6.00 13.42
C LYS A 4 -12.82 4.85 12.43
N ASP A 5 -13.76 3.96 12.77
CA ASP A 5 -14.09 2.78 11.95
C ASP A 5 -14.64 3.07 10.54
N GLN A 6 -15.44 4.13 10.34
CA GLN A 6 -16.04 4.38 9.02
C GLN A 6 -15.05 4.91 7.98
N ASN A 7 -14.09 5.74 8.39
CA ASN A 7 -13.03 6.18 7.48
C ASN A 7 -12.06 5.04 7.15
N GLN A 8 -11.83 4.12 8.11
CA GLN A 8 -10.99 2.95 7.94
C GLN A 8 -11.56 1.95 6.94
N ILE A 9 -12.82 1.55 7.10
CA ILE A 9 -13.51 0.64 6.16
C ILE A 9 -13.56 1.24 4.76
N SER A 10 -13.80 2.55 4.65
CA SER A 10 -13.81 3.26 3.37
C SER A 10 -12.45 3.26 2.67
N LEU A 11 -11.35 3.38 3.41
CA LEU A 11 -10.00 3.33 2.85
C LEU A 11 -9.68 1.96 2.27
N ILE A 12 -10.05 0.91 3.01
CA ILE A 12 -9.89 -0.49 2.61
C ILE A 12 -10.68 -0.77 1.33
N GLU A 13 -11.96 -0.39 1.29
CA GLU A 13 -12.82 -0.64 0.14
C GLU A 13 -12.34 0.12 -1.10
N GLN A 14 -11.89 1.37 -0.94
CA GLN A 14 -11.27 2.13 -2.04
C GLN A 14 -10.00 1.45 -2.53
N THR A 15 -9.17 0.96 -1.61
CA THR A 15 -7.93 0.26 -1.94
C THR A 15 -8.20 -1.00 -2.78
N VAL A 16 -9.13 -1.84 -2.34
CA VAL A 16 -9.49 -3.08 -3.07
C VAL A 16 -10.08 -2.74 -4.44
N ASN A 17 -11.00 -1.78 -4.54
CA ASN A 17 -11.63 -1.42 -5.80
C ASN A 17 -10.65 -0.82 -6.82
N THR A 18 -9.69 -0.01 -6.37
CA THR A 18 -8.67 0.56 -7.25
C THR A 18 -7.76 -0.51 -7.83
N PHE A 19 -7.35 -1.50 -7.02
CA PHE A 19 -6.37 -2.51 -7.44
C PHE A 19 -6.96 -3.83 -7.96
N GLU A 20 -8.29 -4.02 -7.94
CA GLU A 20 -8.98 -5.17 -8.56
C GLU A 20 -8.98 -5.12 -10.11
N GLY A 21 -8.75 -3.96 -10.71
CA GLY A 21 -8.74 -3.74 -12.17
C GLY A 21 -7.36 -3.89 -12.84
N ALA A 22 -7.32 -3.84 -14.17
CA ALA A 22 -6.08 -3.72 -14.92
C ALA A 22 -5.49 -2.31 -14.71
N ILE A 23 -4.22 -2.22 -14.31
CA ILE A 23 -3.56 -0.93 -14.07
C ILE A 23 -3.45 -0.15 -15.39
N ASP A 24 -4.29 0.88 -15.53
CA ASP A 24 -4.13 1.96 -16.51
C ASP A 24 -3.62 3.23 -15.80
N ASP A 25 -3.43 4.33 -16.54
CA ASP A 25 -2.95 5.61 -15.98
C ASP A 25 -3.84 6.12 -14.81
N THR A 26 -5.11 5.73 -14.80
CA THR A 26 -6.09 6.06 -13.74
C THR A 26 -5.79 5.25 -12.49
N THR A 27 -5.53 3.95 -12.61
CA THR A 27 -5.16 3.08 -11.49
C THR A 27 -3.82 3.48 -10.85
N ALA A 28 -2.87 3.99 -11.63
CA ALA A 28 -1.61 4.52 -11.08
C ALA A 28 -1.83 5.78 -10.23
N THR A 29 -2.76 6.66 -10.64
CA THR A 29 -3.09 7.90 -9.93
C THR A 29 -3.90 7.63 -8.66
N ASP A 30 -4.85 6.71 -8.76
CA ASP A 30 -5.65 6.25 -7.62
C ASP A 30 -4.77 5.48 -6.62
N GLY A 31 -3.81 4.67 -7.10
CA GLY A 31 -2.85 3.95 -6.27
C GLY A 31 -1.91 4.87 -5.47
N LEU A 32 -1.44 5.98 -6.06
CA LEU A 32 -0.68 7.01 -5.35
C LEU A 32 -1.52 7.70 -4.27
N SER A 33 -2.78 8.02 -4.58
CA SER A 33 -3.70 8.64 -3.63
C SER A 33 -4.02 7.73 -2.44
N LEU A 34 -3.98 6.41 -2.64
CA LEU A 34 -4.16 5.42 -1.57
C LEU A 34 -2.91 5.29 -0.70
N ILE A 35 -1.72 5.31 -1.29
CA ILE A 35 -0.45 5.33 -0.53
C ILE A 35 -0.39 6.58 0.36
N ASP A 36 -0.79 7.74 -0.15
CA ASP A 36 -0.86 8.99 0.62
C ASP A 36 -1.81 8.88 1.82
N GLN A 37 -2.95 8.22 1.65
CA GLN A 37 -3.90 8.03 2.75
C GLN A 37 -3.40 7.02 3.80
N TRP A 38 -2.70 5.97 3.38
CA TRP A 38 -2.03 5.04 4.30
C TRP A 38 -0.91 5.73 5.08
N LEU A 39 -0.07 6.52 4.41
CA LEU A 39 0.98 7.32 5.07
C LEU A 39 0.40 8.27 6.13
N ASN A 40 -0.65 9.01 5.78
CA ASN A 40 -1.33 9.89 6.74
C ASN A 40 -1.94 9.12 7.92
N ARG A 41 -2.44 7.90 7.67
CA ARG A 41 -2.99 7.05 8.72
C ARG A 41 -1.92 6.50 9.66
N LEU A 42 -0.77 6.07 9.13
CA LEU A 42 0.36 5.61 9.95
C LEU A 42 0.90 6.75 10.81
N ASP A 43 1.06 7.96 10.24
CA ASP A 43 1.47 9.16 10.97
C ASP A 43 0.48 9.53 12.09
N GLU A 44 -0.83 9.43 11.84
CA GLU A 44 -1.86 9.64 12.88
C GLU A 44 -1.82 8.61 14.01
N THR A 45 -1.28 7.41 13.74
CA THR A 45 -1.16 6.34 14.73
C THR A 45 0.09 6.53 15.58
N GLY A 46 1.17 7.08 14.99
CA GLY A 46 2.39 7.50 15.68
C GLY A 46 3.12 6.35 16.37
N ASP A 47 2.98 5.14 15.84
CA ASP A 47 3.56 3.92 16.40
C ASP A 47 4.92 3.63 15.77
N GLU A 48 5.97 3.57 16.58
CA GLU A 48 7.35 3.25 16.17
C GLU A 48 7.43 1.90 15.43
N VAL A 49 6.49 0.98 15.69
CA VAL A 49 6.40 -0.32 15.03
C VAL A 49 5.97 -0.19 13.56
N THR A 50 5.31 0.91 13.20
CA THR A 50 4.83 1.19 11.84
C THR A 50 5.72 2.14 11.03
N ASP A 51 6.76 2.72 11.64
CA ASP A 51 7.68 3.65 10.98
C ASP A 51 8.36 3.01 9.75
N ASP A 52 8.82 1.76 9.88
CA ASP A 52 9.44 1.03 8.77
C ASP A 52 8.48 0.87 7.57
N ILE A 53 7.17 0.69 7.84
CA ILE A 53 6.13 0.61 6.81
C ILE A 53 5.96 1.97 6.15
N ALA A 54 5.92 3.05 6.92
CA ALA A 54 5.79 4.41 6.40
C ALA A 54 6.97 4.79 5.49
N ASP A 55 8.21 4.54 5.93
CA ASP A 55 9.42 4.80 5.14
C ASP A 55 9.42 4.05 3.79
N THR A 56 8.95 2.81 3.81
CA THR A 56 8.90 1.98 2.61
C THR A 56 7.76 2.40 1.68
N LEU A 57 6.63 2.87 2.23
CA LEU A 57 5.51 3.46 1.47
C LEU A 57 5.93 4.77 0.80
N GLU A 58 6.69 5.64 1.49
CA GLU A 58 7.24 6.86 0.89
C GLU A 58 8.17 6.55 -0.28
N SER A 59 9.01 5.52 -0.12
CA SER A 59 9.90 5.05 -1.19
C SER A 59 9.10 4.53 -2.40
N LEU A 60 8.05 3.73 -2.17
CA LEU A 60 7.16 3.24 -3.23
C LEU A 60 6.47 4.40 -3.95
N ARG A 61 5.98 5.39 -3.20
CA ARG A 61 5.35 6.60 -3.75
C ARG A 61 6.29 7.36 -4.69
N ALA A 62 7.55 7.54 -4.29
CA ALA A 62 8.54 8.25 -5.09
C ALA A 62 8.84 7.54 -6.42
N GLU A 63 8.89 6.21 -6.41
CA GLU A 63 9.08 5.40 -7.62
C GLU A 63 7.85 5.48 -8.55
N LEU A 64 6.64 5.40 -7.99
CA LEU A 64 5.40 5.52 -8.77
C LEU A 64 5.23 6.93 -9.37
N ASP A 65 5.56 7.98 -8.63
CA ASP A 65 5.57 9.36 -9.13
C ASP A 65 6.61 9.55 -10.25
N THR A 66 7.80 8.93 -10.10
CA THR A 66 8.83 8.92 -11.14
C THR A 66 8.32 8.21 -12.41
N LEU A 67 7.64 7.07 -12.25
CA LEU A 67 7.01 6.35 -13.35
C LEU A 67 5.98 7.23 -14.07
N GLN A 68 5.10 7.91 -13.35
CA GLN A 68 4.09 8.79 -13.94
C GLN A 68 4.69 9.99 -14.68
N ARG A 69 5.68 10.67 -14.09
CA ARG A 69 6.24 11.91 -14.65
C ARG A 69 7.21 11.67 -15.79
N HIS A 70 7.97 10.57 -15.73
CA HIS A 70 9.08 10.32 -16.64
C HIS A 70 8.85 9.11 -17.57
N ASN A 71 7.72 8.41 -17.43
CA ASN A 71 7.39 7.19 -18.17
C ASN A 71 8.56 6.18 -18.20
N ARG A 72 9.29 6.09 -17.09
CA ARG A 72 10.47 5.24 -16.93
C ARG A 72 10.24 4.26 -15.78
N PRO A 73 9.48 3.19 -16.03
CA PRO A 73 9.19 2.20 -15.00
C PRO A 73 10.45 1.45 -14.59
N ASP A 74 10.85 1.55 -13.32
CA ASP A 74 11.73 0.55 -12.69
C ASP A 74 10.86 -0.49 -11.97
N ASN A 75 10.21 -1.32 -12.78
CA ASN A 75 9.29 -2.34 -12.27
C ASN A 75 9.99 -3.30 -11.29
N GLN A 76 11.30 -3.51 -11.43
CA GLN A 76 12.05 -4.37 -10.52
C GLN A 76 12.24 -3.72 -9.15
N ARG A 77 12.54 -2.41 -9.12
CA ARG A 77 12.56 -1.62 -7.88
C ARG A 77 11.19 -1.56 -7.21
N ILE A 78 10.14 -1.28 -7.98
CA ILE A 78 8.75 -1.25 -7.48
C ILE A 78 8.36 -2.61 -6.90
N ALA A 79 8.67 -3.72 -7.59
CA ALA A 79 8.38 -5.06 -7.08
C ALA A 79 9.10 -5.35 -5.75
N THR A 80 10.37 -4.93 -5.63
CA THR A 80 11.14 -5.10 -4.39
C THR A 80 10.49 -4.33 -3.24
N LEU A 81 10.13 -3.06 -3.45
CA LEU A 81 9.48 -2.23 -2.44
C LEU A 81 8.12 -2.79 -1.99
N LEU A 82 7.35 -3.34 -2.94
CA LEU A 82 6.08 -4.00 -2.62
C LEU A 82 6.28 -5.26 -1.78
N GLN A 83 7.30 -6.06 -2.08
CA GLN A 83 7.62 -7.24 -1.26
C GLN A 83 8.07 -6.83 0.14
N ASP A 84 8.93 -5.81 0.27
CA ASP A 84 9.38 -5.31 1.57
C ASP A 84 8.19 -4.81 2.41
N LEU A 85 7.23 -4.10 1.79
CA LEU A 85 6.00 -3.64 2.44
C LEU A 85 5.12 -4.79 2.91
N ILE A 86 4.95 -5.84 2.10
CA ILE A 86 4.19 -7.03 2.48
C ILE A 86 4.82 -7.66 3.73
N ASP A 87 6.13 -7.86 3.71
CA ASP A 87 6.86 -8.51 4.79
C ASP A 87 6.82 -7.69 6.10
N GLN A 88 6.97 -6.37 6.01
CA GLN A 88 6.86 -5.47 7.17
C GLN A 88 5.43 -5.45 7.73
N THR A 89 4.43 -5.28 6.86
CA THR A 89 3.02 -5.25 7.26
C THR A 89 2.59 -6.57 7.90
N GLN A 90 3.07 -7.71 7.41
CA GLN A 90 2.84 -9.03 8.02
C GLN A 90 3.43 -9.14 9.42
N LYS A 91 4.63 -8.58 9.65
CA LYS A 91 5.26 -8.58 10.98
C LYS A 91 4.45 -7.75 11.97
N VAL A 92 4.01 -6.55 11.57
CA VAL A 92 3.20 -5.67 12.41
C VAL A 92 1.83 -6.29 12.68
N ALA A 93 1.20 -6.89 11.67
CA ALA A 93 -0.08 -7.60 11.82
C ALA A 93 0.04 -8.77 12.81
N ALA A 94 1.16 -9.48 12.81
CA ALA A 94 1.40 -10.58 13.75
C ALA A 94 1.59 -10.10 15.20
N SER A 95 2.06 -8.87 15.41
CA SER A 95 2.21 -8.25 16.75
C SER A 95 0.99 -7.47 17.22
N ALA A 96 0.09 -7.06 16.33
CA ALA A 96 -1.09 -6.29 16.68
C ALA A 96 -2.04 -7.12 17.57
N GLU A 97 -2.30 -6.64 18.79
CA GLU A 97 -3.17 -7.31 19.77
C GLU A 97 -4.66 -7.03 19.52
N ALA A 98 -4.97 -6.00 18.72
CA ALA A 98 -6.32 -5.57 18.37
C ALA A 98 -6.80 -6.22 17.07
N SER A 99 -7.99 -6.82 17.10
CA SER A 99 -8.58 -7.50 15.95
C SER A 99 -9.00 -6.57 14.81
N ALA A 100 -9.28 -5.28 15.08
CA ALA A 100 -9.58 -4.31 14.02
C ALA A 100 -8.32 -3.93 13.21
N GLU A 101 -7.22 -3.64 13.91
CA GLU A 101 -5.93 -3.30 13.29
C GLU A 101 -5.33 -4.49 12.52
N GLN A 102 -5.47 -5.72 13.04
CA GLN A 102 -5.10 -6.93 12.29
C GLN A 102 -5.87 -7.06 10.97
N VAL A 103 -7.17 -6.79 10.97
CA VAL A 103 -7.99 -6.86 9.75
C VAL A 103 -7.55 -5.81 8.74
N GLU A 104 -7.26 -4.59 9.21
CA GLU A 104 -6.75 -3.50 8.37
C GLU A 104 -5.42 -3.86 7.71
N LEU A 105 -4.44 -4.33 8.50
CA LEU A 105 -3.13 -4.70 8.01
C LEU A 105 -3.21 -5.92 7.05
N ALA A 106 -4.08 -6.89 7.32
CA ALA A 106 -4.32 -8.02 6.42
C ALA A 106 -4.87 -7.59 5.05
N GLN A 107 -5.73 -6.58 5.01
CA GLN A 107 -6.27 -6.03 3.76
C GLN A 107 -5.24 -5.19 3.00
N LEU A 108 -4.40 -4.43 3.71
CA LEU A 108 -3.23 -3.78 3.11
C LEU A 108 -2.30 -4.80 2.47
N ILE A 109 -1.98 -5.90 3.17
CA ILE A 109 -1.16 -7.00 2.64
C ILE A 109 -1.77 -7.57 1.35
N ALA A 110 -3.07 -7.91 1.35
CA ALA A 110 -3.73 -8.48 0.17
C ALA A 110 -3.66 -7.54 -1.05
N THR A 111 -3.74 -6.23 -0.80
CA THR A 111 -3.60 -5.21 -1.83
C THR A 111 -2.18 -5.17 -2.37
N LEU A 112 -1.19 -5.05 -1.49
CA LEU A 112 0.22 -5.00 -1.87
C LEU A 112 0.63 -6.25 -2.65
N GLU A 113 0.14 -7.42 -2.26
CA GLU A 113 0.34 -8.68 -2.98
C GLU A 113 -0.29 -8.67 -4.38
N ASN A 114 -1.48 -8.08 -4.54
CA ASN A 114 -2.10 -7.92 -5.85
C ASN A 114 -1.24 -7.03 -6.74
N LEU A 115 -0.87 -5.85 -6.25
CA LEU A 115 -0.01 -4.92 -6.97
C LEU A 115 1.35 -5.55 -7.32
N HIS A 116 1.95 -6.30 -6.39
CA HIS A 116 3.20 -7.02 -6.62
C HIS A 116 3.07 -8.06 -7.74
N ARG A 117 2.00 -8.86 -7.76
CA ARG A 117 1.72 -9.81 -8.85
C ARG A 117 1.55 -9.13 -10.20
N GLN A 118 0.92 -7.97 -10.24
CA GLN A 118 0.74 -7.22 -11.49
C GLN A 118 2.06 -6.65 -12.02
N VAL A 119 2.86 -6.01 -11.15
CA VAL A 119 4.17 -5.45 -11.53
C VAL A 119 5.12 -6.55 -11.99
N THR A 120 5.18 -7.67 -11.28
CA THR A 120 5.99 -8.84 -11.67
C THR A 120 5.47 -9.53 -12.93
N GLY A 121 4.15 -9.51 -13.18
CA GLY A 121 3.56 -9.94 -14.44
C GLY A 121 4.07 -9.11 -15.62
N SER A 122 4.19 -7.80 -15.46
CA SER A 122 4.71 -6.87 -16.48
C SER A 122 6.22 -6.97 -16.71
N ILE A 123 6.99 -7.53 -15.77
CA ILE A 123 8.43 -7.79 -15.94
C ILE A 123 8.68 -9.03 -16.81
N ASN A 124 7.79 -10.02 -16.73
CA ASN A 124 7.97 -11.33 -17.37
C ASN A 124 7.35 -11.43 -18.79
N GLN A 125 6.88 -10.32 -19.36
CA GLN A 125 6.38 -10.22 -20.74
C GLN A 125 7.38 -9.52 -21.65
#